data_AF-A0AAD5ZUU7-F1
#
_entry.id   AF-A0AAD5ZUU7-F1
#
_cell.length_a   1.000
_cell.length_b   1.000
_cell.length_c   1.000
_cell.angle_alpha   90.00
_cell.angle_beta   90.00
_cell.angle_gamma   90.00
#
_symmetry.space_group_name_H-M   'P 1'
#
loop_
_entity.id
_entity.type
_entity.pdbx_description
1 polymer ?
#
loop_
_entity_poly.entity_id
_entity_poly.type
_entity_poly.pdbx_seq_one_letter_code
_entity_poly.pdbx_strand_id
1 'polypeptide(L)'
;MNPKRSLFFSSLVSPMGALLYLLLLSFFFVSSLVPTSQAVAPGTNANATRRRAPVHHDLSLDFYSKTCPQVDQIISSVTAARYRDSPTSGPATIRLFFHDCFVEGCDASILIAPTPGSTNKVEREMEENKNLAAEAFDTVNMAKAAVENKCPGVVSCADVLAIAARDFVHLAGGPYYTVKKGRKDSKASLPKKL
;
A
#
# COMPACT_ATOMS: atom_id res chain seq x y z
N MET A 1 57.58 -12.94 -16.64
CA MET A 1 57.45 -14.41 -16.55
C MET A 1 55.98 -14.74 -16.26
N ASN A 2 55.24 -15.10 -17.30
CA ASN A 2 53.97 -15.86 -17.23
C ASN A 2 54.37 -17.36 -17.23
N PRO A 3 53.53 -18.36 -16.83
CA PRO A 3 52.23 -18.59 -17.46
C PRO A 3 51.08 -19.23 -16.64
N LYS A 4 49.85 -18.87 -17.04
CA LYS A 4 48.62 -19.69 -17.28
C LYS A 4 48.37 -20.98 -16.47
N ARG A 5 47.14 -21.10 -15.94
CA ARG A 5 46.24 -22.22 -16.30
C ARG A 5 44.74 -21.84 -16.20
N SER A 6 44.05 -22.19 -17.27
CA SER A 6 42.61 -22.07 -17.52
C SER A 6 41.96 -23.46 -17.42
N LEU A 7 40.63 -23.49 -17.51
CA LEU A 7 39.70 -24.62 -17.72
C LEU A 7 39.24 -25.30 -16.40
N PHE A 8 37.96 -25.58 -16.14
CA PHE A 8 36.83 -25.94 -17.01
C PHE A 8 35.50 -25.48 -16.40
N PHE A 9 34.68 -24.75 -17.17
CA PHE A 9 33.23 -24.70 -16.98
C PHE A 9 32.62 -25.62 -18.04
N SER A 10 32.35 -26.87 -17.66
CA SER A 10 31.60 -27.80 -18.50
C SER A 10 30.70 -28.67 -17.63
N SER A 11 29.39 -28.49 -17.85
CA SER A 11 28.40 -29.56 -17.98
C SER A 11 28.15 -30.48 -16.76
N LEU A 12 27.16 -30.11 -15.95
CA LEU A 12 26.27 -31.08 -15.31
C LEU A 12 24.82 -30.55 -15.35
N VAL A 13 24.21 -30.60 -16.55
CA VAL A 13 22.74 -30.60 -16.64
C VAL A 13 22.31 -32.03 -16.32
N SER A 14 21.83 -32.20 -15.08
CA SER A 14 21.38 -33.49 -14.57
C SER A 14 20.12 -33.96 -15.32
N PRO A 15 20.00 -35.26 -15.70
CA PRO A 15 18.89 -35.77 -16.53
C PRO A 15 17.51 -35.66 -15.85
N MET A 16 17.46 -35.33 -14.56
CA MET A 16 16.21 -35.06 -13.83
C MET A 16 15.58 -33.70 -14.15
N GLY A 17 16.35 -32.72 -14.66
CA GLY A 17 15.84 -31.38 -14.97
C GLY A 17 15.02 -31.30 -16.26
N ALA A 18 15.35 -32.14 -17.25
CA ALA A 18 14.65 -32.17 -18.53
C ALA A 18 13.21 -32.72 -18.42
N LEU A 19 12.99 -33.69 -17.52
CA LEU A 19 11.68 -34.29 -17.31
C LEU A 19 10.72 -33.32 -16.63
N LEU A 20 11.21 -32.55 -15.64
CA LEU A 20 10.41 -31.54 -14.95
C LEU A 20 10.06 -30.36 -15.87
N TYR A 21 10.98 -29.96 -16.75
CA TYR A 21 10.75 -28.90 -17.73
C TYR A 21 9.70 -29.29 -18.79
N LEU A 22 9.73 -30.55 -19.26
CA LEU A 22 8.71 -31.07 -20.19
C LEU A 22 7.33 -31.21 -19.54
N LEU A 23 7.26 -31.56 -18.25
CA LEU A 23 5.99 -31.61 -17.49
C LEU A 23 5.40 -30.21 -17.22
N LEU A 24 6.23 -29.18 -17.04
CA LEU A 24 5.76 -27.81 -16.88
C LEU A 24 5.27 -27.20 -18.20
N LEU A 25 5.91 -27.53 -19.33
CA LEU A 25 5.47 -27.07 -20.66
C LEU A 25 4.13 -27.68 -21.09
N SER A 26 3.83 -28.92 -20.71
CA SER A 26 2.52 -29.53 -21.00
C SER A 26 1.39 -28.92 -20.18
N PHE A 27 1.65 -28.47 -18.94
CA PHE A 27 0.65 -27.83 -18.09
C PHE A 27 0.21 -26.44 -18.64
N PHE A 28 1.14 -25.68 -19.21
CA PHE A 28 0.82 -24.39 -19.84
C PHE A 28 -0.02 -24.52 -21.11
N PHE A 29 0.13 -25.60 -21.88
CA PHE A 29 -0.60 -25.80 -23.14
C PHE A 29 -2.06 -26.23 -22.94
N VAL A 30 -2.38 -26.88 -21.81
CA VAL A 30 -3.75 -27.35 -21.51
C VAL A 30 -4.66 -26.22 -20.99
N SER A 31 -4.10 -25.11 -20.48
CA SER A 31 -4.89 -23.97 -20.00
C SER A 31 -5.46 -23.08 -21.10
N SER A 32 -5.03 -23.22 -22.36
CA SER A 32 -5.48 -22.38 -23.49
C SER A 32 -6.77 -22.87 -24.18
N LEU A 33 -7.39 -23.96 -23.71
CA LEU A 33 -8.57 -24.57 -24.33
C LEU A 33 -9.84 -24.50 -23.47
N VAL A 34 -9.93 -23.60 -22.49
CA VAL A 34 -11.20 -23.31 -21.82
C VAL A 34 -11.95 -22.24 -22.63
N PRO A 35 -13.11 -22.56 -23.24
CA PRO A 35 -13.95 -21.55 -23.86
C PRO A 35 -14.55 -20.68 -22.75
N THR A 36 -14.34 -19.37 -22.81
CA THR A 36 -14.99 -18.41 -21.93
C THR A 36 -16.47 -18.29 -22.30
N SER A 37 -17.35 -18.95 -21.57
CA SER A 37 -18.79 -18.68 -21.64
C SER A 37 -19.08 -17.30 -21.03
N GLN A 38 -19.42 -16.32 -21.88
CA GLN A 38 -19.96 -15.04 -21.42
C GLN A 38 -21.41 -15.25 -20.97
N ALA A 39 -21.66 -15.15 -19.67
CA ALA A 39 -23.01 -15.00 -19.14
C ALA A 39 -23.40 -13.52 -19.22
N VAL A 40 -24.24 -13.17 -20.19
CA VAL A 40 -24.96 -11.88 -20.24
C VAL A 40 -26.16 -11.99 -19.30
N ALA A 41 -26.12 -11.26 -18.19
CA ALA A 41 -27.27 -11.14 -17.30
C ALA A 41 -28.23 -10.05 -17.83
N PRO A 42 -29.56 -10.30 -17.89
CA PRO A 42 -30.54 -9.30 -18.24
C PRO A 42 -30.77 -8.34 -17.07
N GLY A 43 -30.85 -7.04 -17.37
CA GLY A 43 -31.24 -6.03 -16.41
C GLY A 43 -32.70 -6.22 -15.95
N THR A 44 -32.97 -5.89 -14.69
CA THR A 44 -34.15 -5.11 -14.29
C THR A 44 -34.07 -4.70 -12.80
N ASN A 45 -34.78 -3.60 -12.53
CA ASN A 45 -35.30 -3.12 -11.26
C ASN A 45 -34.38 -2.26 -10.39
N ALA A 46 -34.47 -0.96 -10.71
CA ALA A 46 -34.19 0.15 -9.82
C ALA A 46 -35.02 0.02 -8.53
N ASN A 47 -34.34 -0.34 -7.45
CA ASN A 47 -34.59 0.24 -6.13
C ASN A 47 -33.23 0.45 -5.47
N ALA A 48 -32.48 1.38 -6.06
CA ALA A 48 -31.26 1.89 -5.48
C ALA A 48 -31.63 2.72 -4.25
N THR A 49 -31.49 2.13 -3.07
CA THR A 49 -31.22 2.92 -1.87
C THR A 49 -30.09 3.88 -2.24
N ARG A 50 -30.32 5.18 -2.00
CA ARG A 50 -29.45 6.30 -2.39
C ARG A 50 -28.04 6.12 -1.81
N ARG A 51 -27.19 5.31 -2.46
CA ARG A 51 -25.75 5.32 -2.24
C ARG A 51 -25.28 6.71 -2.69
N ARG A 52 -24.84 7.51 -1.73
CA ARG A 52 -24.18 8.80 -2.02
C ARG A 52 -23.08 8.49 -3.03
N ALA A 53 -23.15 9.11 -4.21
CA ALA A 53 -22.05 9.03 -5.16
C ALA A 53 -20.77 9.48 -4.42
N PRO A 54 -19.66 8.73 -4.54
CA PRO A 54 -18.42 9.12 -3.88
C PRO A 54 -18.06 10.54 -4.33
N VAL A 55 -17.85 11.43 -3.37
CA VAL A 55 -17.39 12.79 -3.66
C VAL A 55 -15.97 12.65 -4.20
N HIS A 56 -15.81 12.77 -5.51
CA HIS A 56 -14.49 12.88 -6.13
C HIS A 56 -13.89 14.23 -5.77
N HIS A 57 -13.06 14.25 -4.72
CA HIS A 57 -12.10 15.32 -4.54
C HIS A 57 -11.00 15.12 -5.58
N ASP A 58 -10.81 16.11 -6.44
CA ASP A 58 -9.83 16.01 -7.52
C ASP A 58 -8.43 16.08 -6.91
N LEU A 59 -7.72 14.95 -6.94
CA LEU A 59 -6.39 14.84 -6.36
C LEU A 59 -5.38 15.48 -7.32
N SER A 60 -4.45 16.27 -6.79
CA SER A 60 -3.43 16.94 -7.59
C SER A 60 -2.02 16.73 -7.06
N LEU A 61 -1.03 16.82 -7.96
CA LEU A 61 0.39 16.71 -7.60
C LEU A 61 0.87 17.94 -6.79
N ASP A 62 0.25 19.10 -7.03
CA ASP A 62 0.61 20.41 -6.48
C ASP A 62 -0.32 20.89 -5.35
N PHE A 63 -1.17 20.01 -4.80
CA PHE A 63 -2.20 20.35 -3.80
C PHE A 63 -1.67 21.17 -2.61
N TYR A 64 -0.48 20.82 -2.09
CA TYR A 64 0.16 21.52 -0.97
C TYR A 64 1.25 22.52 -1.39
N SER A 65 1.40 22.82 -2.69
CA SER A 65 2.51 23.65 -3.21
C SER A 65 2.58 25.04 -2.57
N LYS A 66 1.43 25.61 -2.20
CA LYS A 66 1.34 26.95 -1.56
C LYS A 66 1.27 26.90 -0.04
N THR A 67 0.70 25.84 0.53
CA THR A 67 0.38 25.75 1.95
C THR A 67 1.39 24.95 2.76
N CYS A 68 2.04 23.96 2.15
CA CYS A 68 3.11 23.18 2.74
C CYS A 68 4.08 22.68 1.65
N PRO A 69 4.88 23.58 1.02
CA PRO A 69 5.74 23.24 -0.12
C PRO A 69 6.79 22.17 0.20
N GLN A 70 7.15 22.02 1.48
CA GLN A 70 8.15 21.05 1.94
C GLN A 70 7.56 19.71 2.40
N VAL A 71 6.26 19.45 2.20
CA VAL A 71 5.58 18.25 2.72
C VAL A 71 6.28 16.94 2.33
N ASP A 72 6.62 16.75 1.06
CA ASP A 72 7.31 15.55 0.58
C ASP A 72 8.69 15.41 1.27
N GLN A 73 9.45 16.50 1.38
CA GLN A 73 10.77 16.49 2.02
C GLN A 73 10.72 16.17 3.51
N ILE A 74 9.73 16.72 4.23
CA ILE A 74 9.54 16.49 5.67
C ILE A 74 9.24 15.01 5.90
N ILE A 75 8.29 14.45 5.16
CA ILE A 75 7.90 13.03 5.29
C ILE A 75 9.07 12.13 4.89
N SER A 76 9.78 12.43 3.79
CA SER A 76 10.94 11.66 3.36
C SER A 76 12.09 11.65 4.38
N SER A 77 12.29 12.74 5.12
CA SER A 77 13.28 12.74 6.20
C SER A 77 12.90 11.78 7.33
N VAL A 78 11.62 11.71 7.69
CA VAL A 78 11.13 10.82 8.76
C VAL A 78 11.20 9.37 8.30
N THR A 79 10.71 9.06 7.10
CA THR A 79 10.70 7.69 6.56
C THR A 79 12.11 7.17 6.34
N ALA A 80 13.05 7.99 5.85
CA ALA A 80 14.44 7.59 5.70
C ALA A 80 15.12 7.26 7.04
N ALA A 81 14.89 8.08 8.07
CA ALA A 81 15.38 7.80 9.42
C ALA A 81 14.73 6.52 9.98
N ARG A 82 13.41 6.40 9.84
CA ARG A 82 12.67 5.25 10.34
C ARG A 82 13.07 3.94 9.65
N TYR A 83 13.31 3.96 8.34
CA TYR A 83 13.77 2.80 7.59
C TYR A 83 15.17 2.35 8.01
N ARG A 84 16.05 3.29 8.35
CA ARG A 84 17.39 2.99 8.87
C ARG A 84 17.34 2.30 10.23
N ASP A 85 16.48 2.78 11.12
CA ASP A 85 16.36 2.26 12.48
C ASP A 85 15.53 0.95 12.53
N SER A 86 14.51 0.85 11.69
CA SER A 86 13.57 -0.27 11.64
C SER A 86 13.09 -0.50 10.20
N PRO A 87 13.83 -1.31 9.41
CA PRO A 87 13.46 -1.62 8.03
C PRO A 87 12.06 -2.26 7.87
N THR A 88 11.57 -2.94 8.92
CA THR A 88 10.22 -3.52 8.98
C THR A 88 9.11 -2.48 8.84
N SER A 89 9.39 -1.21 9.19
CA SER A 89 8.47 -0.09 9.01
C SER A 89 8.03 0.10 7.55
N GLY A 90 8.88 -0.29 6.59
CA GLY A 90 8.60 -0.19 5.16
C GLY A 90 7.41 -1.04 4.72
N PRO A 91 7.54 -2.38 4.72
CA PRO A 91 6.43 -3.26 4.35
C PRO A 91 5.21 -3.08 5.27
N ALA A 92 5.42 -2.75 6.55
CA ALA A 92 4.33 -2.47 7.48
C ALA A 92 3.48 -1.26 7.03
N THR A 93 4.12 -0.13 6.69
CA THR A 93 3.42 1.09 6.26
C THR A 93 2.75 0.92 4.90
N ILE A 94 3.40 0.20 3.97
CA ILE A 94 2.80 -0.12 2.66
C ILE A 94 1.53 -0.97 2.86
N ARG A 95 1.58 -1.98 3.74
CA ARG A 95 0.40 -2.80 4.09
C ARG A 95 -0.68 -1.94 4.74
N LEU A 96 -0.33 -1.05 5.67
CA LEU A 96 -1.29 -0.16 6.32
C LEU A 96 -2.01 0.73 5.29
N PHE A 97 -1.28 1.30 4.32
CA PHE A 97 -1.87 2.08 3.24
C PHE A 97 -2.83 1.26 2.36
N PHE A 98 -2.47 0.01 2.05
CA PHE A 98 -3.38 -0.88 1.33
C PHE A 98 -4.67 -1.15 2.13
N HIS A 99 -4.55 -1.42 3.43
CA HIS A 99 -5.69 -1.70 4.30
C HIS A 99 -6.62 -0.49 4.48
N ASP A 100 -6.06 0.72 4.55
CA ASP A 100 -6.84 1.98 4.51
C ASP A 100 -7.64 2.07 3.21
N CYS A 101 -6.96 2.02 2.06
CA CYS A 101 -7.60 2.23 0.77
C CYS A 101 -8.65 1.17 0.37
N PHE A 102 -8.55 -0.05 0.90
CA PHE A 102 -9.47 -1.14 0.54
C PHE A 102 -10.81 -1.05 1.27
N VAL A 103 -10.85 -0.39 2.44
CA VAL A 103 -12.04 -0.24 3.25
C VAL A 103 -12.55 1.19 3.13
N GLU A 104 -13.61 1.39 2.34
CA GLU A 104 -14.30 2.68 2.17
C GLU A 104 -13.50 3.83 1.54
N GLY A 105 -12.19 3.70 1.40
CA GLY A 105 -11.32 4.57 0.60
C GLY A 105 -10.05 4.96 1.34
N CYS A 106 -9.14 5.66 0.67
CA CYS A 106 -7.91 6.15 1.31
C CYS A 106 -8.21 7.42 2.14
N ASP A 107 -8.76 7.25 3.33
CA ASP A 107 -9.23 8.34 4.18
C ASP A 107 -8.72 8.28 5.63
N ALA A 108 -7.69 7.48 5.90
CA ALA A 108 -7.08 7.33 7.22
C ALA A 108 -8.02 6.83 8.33
N SER A 109 -9.19 6.27 8.01
CA SER A 109 -10.10 5.66 8.97
C SER A 109 -9.44 4.56 9.82
N ILE A 110 -8.47 3.84 9.24
CA ILE A 110 -7.75 2.76 9.93
C ILE A 110 -6.81 3.27 11.03
N LEU A 111 -6.42 4.55 10.98
CA LEU A 111 -5.53 5.16 11.97
C LEU A 111 -6.26 5.53 13.27
N ILE A 112 -7.59 5.56 13.25
CA ILE A 112 -8.41 5.86 14.42
C ILE A 112 -8.30 4.71 15.43
N ALA A 113 -7.70 5.02 16.59
CA ALA A 113 -7.57 4.08 17.68
C ALA A 113 -8.92 3.89 18.41
N PRO A 114 -9.18 2.72 19.00
CA PRO A 114 -10.36 2.51 19.82
C PRO A 114 -10.34 3.42 21.05
N THR A 115 -11.50 4.01 21.37
CA THR A 115 -11.67 4.83 22.57
C THR A 115 -11.88 3.93 23.79
N PRO A 116 -11.08 4.08 24.87
CA PRO A 116 -11.30 3.30 26.09
C PRO A 116 -12.72 3.45 26.63
N GLY A 117 -13.41 2.33 26.88
CA GLY A 117 -14.79 2.30 27.37
C GLY A 117 -15.87 2.48 26.30
N SER A 118 -15.51 2.67 25.03
CA SER A 118 -16.45 2.61 23.91
C SER A 118 -16.82 1.17 23.57
N THR A 119 -18.11 0.91 23.29
CA THR A 119 -18.59 -0.37 22.75
C THR A 119 -18.52 -0.42 21.22
N ASN A 120 -18.30 0.73 20.56
CA ASN A 120 -18.14 0.81 19.12
C ASN A 120 -16.77 0.29 18.73
N LYS A 121 -16.74 -0.79 17.95
CA LYS A 121 -15.53 -1.31 17.32
C LYS A 121 -15.06 -0.37 16.22
N VAL A 122 -13.74 -0.28 16.05
CA VAL A 122 -13.10 0.43 14.94
C VAL A 122 -12.44 -0.56 13.99
N GLU A 123 -12.08 -0.12 12.78
CA GLU A 123 -11.43 -0.97 11.77
C GLU A 123 -10.17 -1.63 12.30
N ARG A 124 -9.38 -0.92 13.11
CA ARG A 124 -8.14 -1.43 13.70
C ARG A 124 -8.35 -2.65 14.62
N GLU A 125 -9.55 -2.85 15.16
CA GLU A 125 -9.87 -3.99 16.04
C GLU A 125 -10.44 -5.21 15.30
N MET A 126 -10.64 -5.09 13.97
CA MET A 126 -11.08 -6.18 13.13
C MET A 126 -10.01 -7.28 13.03
N GLU A 127 -10.43 -8.53 12.92
CA GLU A 127 -9.54 -9.70 12.94
C GLU A 127 -8.43 -9.60 11.89
N GLU A 128 -8.79 -9.09 10.71
CA GLU A 128 -7.92 -8.89 9.56
C GLU A 128 -6.82 -7.86 9.83
N ASN A 129 -7.07 -6.94 10.76
CA ASN A 129 -6.22 -5.79 11.10
C ASN A 129 -5.42 -5.96 12.39
N LYS A 130 -5.74 -6.96 13.23
CA LYS A 130 -5.04 -7.21 14.51
C LYS A 130 -3.53 -7.41 14.37
N ASN A 131 -3.10 -7.91 13.22
CA ASN A 131 -1.70 -8.20 12.91
C ASN A 131 -1.01 -7.08 12.12
N LEU A 132 -1.63 -5.90 12.01
CA LEU A 132 -0.95 -4.72 11.47
C LEU A 132 0.14 -4.27 12.45
N ALA A 133 1.36 -4.13 11.94
CA ALA A 133 2.52 -3.85 12.78
C ALA A 133 2.45 -2.43 13.37
N ALA A 134 2.83 -2.29 14.64
CA ALA A 134 2.82 -1.01 15.35
C ALA A 134 3.69 0.05 14.67
N GLU A 135 4.80 -0.40 14.06
CA GLU A 135 5.76 0.45 13.36
C GLU A 135 5.14 1.25 12.21
N ALA A 136 4.08 0.74 11.58
CA ALA A 136 3.35 1.48 10.56
C ALA A 136 2.62 2.69 11.15
N PHE A 137 1.90 2.49 12.26
CA PHE A 137 1.19 3.56 12.96
C PHE A 137 2.17 4.58 13.53
N ASP A 138 3.27 4.13 14.13
CA ASP A 138 4.33 5.01 14.65
C ASP A 138 4.94 5.87 13.54
N THR A 139 5.21 5.27 12.37
CA THR A 139 5.74 6.02 11.23
C THR A 139 4.81 7.14 10.81
N VAL A 140 3.51 6.86 10.67
CA VAL A 140 2.52 7.89 10.29
C VAL A 140 2.41 8.96 11.37
N ASN A 141 2.39 8.57 12.65
CA ASN A 141 2.33 9.51 13.77
C ASN A 141 3.55 10.43 13.83
N MET A 142 4.76 9.88 13.66
CA MET A 142 6.00 10.66 13.63
C MET A 142 6.05 11.61 12.42
N ALA A 143 5.67 11.12 11.24
CA ALA A 143 5.62 11.93 10.03
C ALA A 143 4.59 13.05 10.15
N LYS A 144 3.40 12.74 10.66
CA LYS A 144 2.33 13.71 10.92
C LYS A 144 2.79 14.75 11.94
N ALA A 145 3.42 14.37 13.04
CA ALA A 145 3.95 15.31 14.01
C ALA A 145 5.01 16.25 13.40
N ALA A 146 5.92 15.71 12.59
CA ALA A 146 6.92 16.53 11.88
C ALA A 146 6.28 17.52 10.90
N VAL A 147 5.23 17.09 10.19
CA VAL A 147 4.46 17.96 9.29
C VAL A 147 3.69 19.02 10.05
N GLU A 148 3.00 18.68 11.14
CA GLU A 148 2.26 19.64 11.97
C GLU A 148 3.17 20.71 12.59
N ASN A 149 4.40 20.35 12.94
CA ASN A 149 5.40 21.31 13.42
C ASN A 149 5.80 22.37 12.37
N LYS A 150 5.58 22.09 11.08
CA LYS A 150 5.93 22.98 9.97
C LYS A 150 4.71 23.61 9.30
N CYS A 151 3.61 22.88 9.22
CA CYS A 151 2.40 23.21 8.48
C CYS A 151 1.16 22.80 9.31
N PRO A 152 0.85 23.53 10.41
CA PRO A 152 -0.21 23.13 11.34
C PRO A 152 -1.59 23.06 10.67
N GLY A 153 -2.29 21.94 10.82
CA GLY A 153 -3.65 21.74 10.34
C GLY A 153 -3.81 21.71 8.82
N VAL A 154 -2.72 21.57 8.05
CA VAL A 154 -2.75 21.66 6.59
C VAL A 154 -2.88 20.29 5.93
N VAL A 155 -2.01 19.34 6.28
CA VAL A 155 -1.83 18.08 5.54
C VAL A 155 -2.64 16.97 6.20
N SER A 156 -3.47 16.24 5.47
CA SER A 156 -4.26 15.13 6.03
C SER A 156 -3.40 13.93 6.42
N CYS A 157 -3.84 13.16 7.41
CA CYS A 157 -3.22 11.87 7.76
C CYS A 157 -3.24 10.89 6.57
N ALA A 158 -4.31 10.90 5.77
CA ALA A 158 -4.43 10.09 4.57
C ALA A 158 -3.33 10.39 3.53
N ASP A 159 -3.00 11.66 3.30
CA ASP A 159 -1.88 12.02 2.41
C ASP A 159 -0.52 11.74 3.05
N VAL A 160 -0.37 11.89 4.37
CA VAL A 160 0.87 11.48 5.06
C VAL A 160 1.12 9.98 4.85
N LEU A 161 0.11 9.14 5.03
CA LEU A 161 0.20 7.69 4.83
C LEU A 161 0.53 7.35 3.36
N ALA A 162 -0.12 8.00 2.40
CA ALA A 162 0.14 7.78 0.97
C ALA A 162 1.58 8.16 0.56
N ILE A 163 2.09 9.31 1.03
CA ILE A 163 3.46 9.76 0.76
C ILE A 163 4.46 8.82 1.45
N ALA A 164 4.22 8.44 2.71
CA ALA A 164 5.09 7.54 3.44
C ALA A 164 5.19 6.16 2.77
N ALA A 165 4.08 5.61 2.28
CA ALA A 165 4.07 4.35 1.54
C ALA A 165 4.94 4.44 0.26
N ARG A 166 4.85 5.55 -0.49
CA ARG A 166 5.72 5.79 -1.65
C ARG A 166 7.19 5.85 -1.26
N ASP A 167 7.51 6.60 -0.22
CA ASP A 167 8.90 6.75 0.25
C ASP A 167 9.50 5.38 0.61
N PHE A 168 8.74 4.52 1.30
CA PHE A 168 9.19 3.17 1.63
C PHE A 168 9.32 2.24 0.42
N VAL A 169 8.45 2.34 -0.59
CA VAL A 169 8.66 1.63 -1.86
C VAL A 169 10.00 2.03 -2.47
N HIS A 170 10.30 3.33 -2.50
CA HIS A 170 11.55 3.81 -3.06
C HIS A 170 12.77 3.39 -2.23
N LEU A 171 12.72 3.52 -0.89
CA LEU A 171 13.78 3.12 0.03
C LEU A 171 14.08 1.61 -0.03
N ALA A 172 13.07 0.78 -0.31
CA ALA A 172 13.22 -0.66 -0.51
C ALA A 172 13.81 -1.04 -1.90
N GLY A 173 14.21 -0.06 -2.71
CA GLY A 173 14.77 -0.27 -4.05
C GLY A 173 13.73 -0.27 -5.18
N GLY A 174 12.48 0.08 -4.87
CA GLY A 174 11.42 0.26 -5.86
C GLY A 174 11.49 1.60 -6.62
N PRO A 175 10.62 1.79 -7.62
CA PRO A 175 10.58 3.02 -8.39
C PRO A 175 10.08 4.18 -7.53
N TYR A 176 10.62 5.38 -7.79
CA TYR A 176 10.02 6.61 -7.30
C TYR A 176 8.84 6.99 -8.19
N TYR A 177 7.66 7.14 -7.61
CA TYR A 177 6.47 7.64 -8.30
C TYR A 177 5.94 8.89 -7.60
N THR A 178 5.26 9.74 -8.37
CA THR A 178 4.63 10.94 -7.85
C THR A 178 3.28 10.61 -7.21
N VAL A 179 3.06 11.07 -5.98
CA VAL A 179 1.80 10.88 -5.26
C VAL A 179 0.90 12.09 -5.50
N LYS A 180 -0.30 11.87 -6.05
CA LYS A 180 -1.37 12.89 -6.02
C LYS A 180 -1.90 13.04 -4.60
N LYS A 181 -2.13 14.27 -4.18
CA LYS A 181 -2.54 14.68 -2.84
C LYS A 181 -3.90 15.36 -2.86
N GLY A 182 -4.47 15.59 -1.68
CA GLY A 182 -5.79 16.17 -1.47
C GLY A 182 -6.80 15.22 -0.84
N ARG A 183 -6.34 14.07 -0.31
CA ARG A 183 -7.19 13.17 0.48
C ARG A 183 -7.62 13.86 1.76
N LYS A 184 -8.79 13.50 2.28
CA LYS A 184 -9.31 14.02 3.56
C LYS A 184 -9.44 12.90 4.55
N ASP A 185 -9.22 13.22 5.81
CA ASP A 185 -9.35 12.27 6.90
C ASP A 185 -10.82 12.00 7.21
N SER A 186 -11.17 10.73 7.39
CA SER A 186 -12.46 10.30 7.87
C SER A 186 -12.67 10.72 9.32
N LYS A 187 -13.93 10.95 9.68
CA LYS A 187 -14.36 11.24 11.05
C LYS A 187 -14.84 10.00 11.79
N ALA A 188 -14.89 8.86 11.12
CA ALA A 188 -15.37 7.60 11.66
C ALA A 188 -14.51 6.45 11.13
N SER A 189 -14.35 5.43 11.96
CA SER A 189 -13.76 4.15 11.56
C SER A 189 -14.86 3.13 11.58
N LEU A 190 -15.21 2.58 10.41
CA LEU A 190 -16.36 1.70 10.28
C LEU A 190 -15.88 0.25 10.13
N PRO A 191 -16.10 -0.61 11.14
CA PRO A 191 -15.74 -2.02 11.06
C PRO A 191 -16.65 -2.72 10.05
N LYS A 192 -16.25 -2.74 8.79
CA LYS A 192 -17.01 -3.39 7.73
C LYS A 192 -16.53 -4.82 7.58
N LYS A 193 -17.45 -5.79 7.70
CA LYS A 193 -17.22 -7.13 7.18
C LYS A 193 -17.37 -7.05 5.65
N LEU A 194 -16.28 -7.30 4.93
CA LEU A 194 -16.33 -7.62 3.51
C LEU A 194 -16.96 -9.01 3.31
#